data_AF-A0A7L2H206-F1
#
_entry.id   AF-A0A7L2H206-F1
#
_cell.length_a   1.000
_cell.length_b   1.000
_cell.length_c   1.000
_cell.angle_alpha   90.00
_cell.angle_beta   90.00
_cell.angle_gamma   90.00
#
_symmetry.space_group_name_H-M   'P 1'
#
loop_
_entity.id
_entity.type
_entity.pdbx_description
1 polymer ?
#
loop_
_entity_poly.entity_id
_entity_poly.type
_entity_poly.pdbx_seq_one_letter_code
_entity_poly.pdbx_strand_id
1 'polypeptide(L)'
;QVFTVEEMMPHVQHMKGGHSKNLFLKDKKKKGFWLVTVLHNRQINLNDLAKKLGVGSGNLRFADENAMLEKLKVGQGCATPLALFCDQGDVRFVLDAAFLEGGHDKVYFHPMTNSATMGLSPDDFLKFVRSTGHDPIIIHFDEDIK
;
A
#
# COMPACT_ATOMS: atom_id res chain seq x y z
N GLN A 1 -21.44 4.26 -1.44
CA GLN A 1 -19.97 4.08 -1.48
C GLN A 1 -19.35 5.38 -1.00
N VAL A 2 -18.28 5.30 -0.21
CA VAL A 2 -17.50 6.46 0.22
C VAL A 2 -16.21 6.47 -0.59
N PHE A 3 -15.85 7.63 -1.14
CA PHE A 3 -14.80 7.76 -2.14
C PHE A 3 -13.53 8.41 -1.58
N THR A 4 -13.64 9.00 -0.40
CA THR A 4 -12.51 9.64 0.30
C THR A 4 -12.24 8.96 1.63
N VAL A 5 -10.98 9.02 2.07
CA VAL A 5 -10.55 8.54 3.40
C VAL A 5 -11.32 9.30 4.49
N GLU A 6 -11.53 10.61 4.31
CA GLU A 6 -12.24 11.47 5.26
C GLU A 6 -13.70 11.04 5.47
N GLU A 7 -14.40 10.66 4.40
CA GLU A 7 -15.78 10.15 4.52
C GLU A 7 -15.85 8.74 5.11
N MET A 8 -14.79 7.94 4.96
CA MET A 8 -14.73 6.56 5.45
C MET A 8 -14.40 6.49 6.95
N MET A 9 -13.54 7.39 7.46
CA MET A 9 -13.08 7.38 8.86
C MET A 9 -14.21 7.37 9.90
N PRO A 10 -15.32 8.13 9.76
CA PRO A 10 -16.44 8.07 10.69
C PRO A 10 -17.09 6.69 10.83
N HIS A 11 -16.99 5.84 9.80
CA HIS A 11 -17.56 4.50 9.79
C HIS A 11 -16.61 3.43 10.34
N VAL A 12 -15.29 3.67 10.29
CA VAL A 12 -14.28 2.68 10.68
C VAL A 12 -13.54 3.01 11.98
N GLN A 13 -13.74 4.20 12.54
CA GLN A 13 -13.12 4.66 13.79
C GLN A 13 -13.31 3.74 15.00
N HIS A 14 -14.38 2.93 15.03
CA HIS A 14 -14.61 1.93 16.07
C HIS A 14 -13.69 0.69 15.92
N MET A 15 -13.14 0.46 14.73
CA MET A 15 -12.19 -0.61 14.44
C MET A 15 -10.78 -0.15 14.84
N LYS A 16 -10.38 -0.49 16.07
CA LYS A 16 -9.04 -0.20 16.58
C LYS A 16 -7.99 -1.01 15.81
N GLY A 17 -7.01 -0.34 15.21
CA GLY A 17 -5.95 -0.97 14.45
C GLY A 17 -5.32 -0.03 13.42
N GLY A 18 -4.37 -0.56 12.64
CA GLY A 18 -3.71 0.19 11.58
C GLY A 18 -4.54 0.20 10.29
N HIS A 19 -5.14 1.34 9.95
CA HIS A 19 -5.86 1.51 8.68
C HIS A 19 -4.89 1.90 7.57
N SER A 20 -5.00 1.27 6.41
CA SER A 20 -4.07 1.48 5.30
C SER A 20 -4.58 2.46 4.25
N LYS A 21 -3.62 3.07 3.54
CA LYS A 21 -3.81 3.58 2.19
C LYS A 21 -2.72 3.03 1.28
N ASN A 22 -3.02 2.97 -0.01
CA ASN A 22 -2.20 2.28 -0.99
C ASN A 22 -1.89 3.20 -2.17
N LEU A 23 -0.63 3.32 -2.52
CA LEU A 23 -0.16 4.10 -3.65
C LEU A 23 0.40 3.14 -4.70
N PHE A 24 -0.23 3.08 -5.87
CA PHE A 24 0.30 2.34 -7.00
C PHE A 24 1.12 3.27 -7.89
N LEU A 25 2.43 3.04 -7.92
CA LEU A 25 3.41 3.93 -8.54
C LEU A 25 4.16 3.21 -9.66
N LYS A 26 4.64 3.98 -10.62
CA LYS A 26 5.55 3.53 -11.68
C LYS A 26 6.82 4.36 -11.71
N ASP A 27 7.94 3.69 -11.94
CA ASP A 27 9.22 4.33 -12.25
C ASP A 27 9.19 4.89 -13.68
N LYS A 28 9.53 6.17 -13.84
CA LYS A 28 9.66 6.84 -15.14
C LYS A 28 10.75 6.21 -16.03
N LYS A 29 11.85 5.72 -15.45
CA LYS A 29 13.03 5.26 -16.19
C LYS A 29 13.01 3.76 -16.46
N LYS A 30 12.90 2.94 -15.41
CA LYS A 30 13.00 1.47 -15.53
C LYS A 30 11.66 0.78 -15.79
N LYS A 31 10.56 1.54 -15.92
CA LYS A 31 9.17 1.06 -16.12
C LYS A 31 8.66 0.06 -15.06
N GLY A 32 9.36 -0.11 -13.94
CA GLY A 32 8.92 -0.99 -12.86
C GLY A 32 7.75 -0.41 -12.07
N PHE A 33 6.89 -1.30 -11.55
CA PHE A 33 5.74 -0.93 -10.72
C PHE A 33 6.04 -1.13 -9.24
N TRP A 34 5.35 -0.34 -8.42
CA TRP A 34 5.45 -0.38 -6.98
C TRP A 34 4.06 -0.27 -6.38
N LEU A 35 3.75 -1.13 -5.41
CA LEU A 35 2.59 -0.97 -4.55
C LEU A 35 3.08 -0.61 -3.15
N VAL A 36 2.77 0.60 -2.70
CA VAL A 36 3.25 1.14 -1.43
C VAL A 36 2.06 1.23 -0.48
N THR A 37 2.10 0.43 0.58
CA THR A 37 1.07 0.38 1.62
C THR A 37 1.57 1.02 2.89
N VAL A 38 0.90 2.09 3.32
CA VAL A 38 1.26 2.92 4.48
C VAL A 38 0.04 3.17 5.35
N LEU A 39 0.24 3.61 6.59
CA LEU A 39 -0.87 4.05 7.44
C LEU A 39 -1.65 5.19 6.75
N HIS A 40 -2.97 5.22 6.93
CA HIS A 40 -3.86 6.14 6.20
C HIS A 40 -3.47 7.62 6.42
N ASN A 41 -3.00 7.95 7.62
CA ASN A 41 -2.58 9.30 8.04
C ASN A 41 -1.13 9.65 7.63
N ARG A 42 -0.35 8.69 7.12
CA ARG A 42 1.05 8.91 6.74
C ARG A 42 1.16 9.88 5.57
N GLN A 43 1.90 10.98 5.72
CA GLN A 43 2.22 11.85 4.58
C GLN A 43 3.41 11.26 3.82
N ILE A 44 3.31 11.15 2.49
CA ILE A 44 4.35 10.52 1.66
C ILE A 44 4.89 11.54 0.66
N ASN A 45 6.18 11.86 0.79
CA ASN A 45 6.93 12.58 -0.23
C ASN A 45 7.51 11.60 -1.26
N LEU A 46 7.02 11.67 -2.51
CA LEU A 46 7.45 10.75 -3.58
C LEU A 46 8.93 10.91 -3.95
N ASN A 47 9.53 12.08 -3.75
CA ASN A 47 10.95 12.27 -4.03
C ASN A 47 11.82 11.53 -3.01
N ASP A 48 11.46 11.60 -1.74
CA ASP A 48 12.22 10.93 -0.67
C ASP A 48 12.00 9.43 -0.72
N LEU A 49 10.77 8.98 -0.98
CA LEU A 49 10.48 7.58 -1.26
C LEU A 49 11.30 7.06 -2.46
N ALA A 50 11.42 7.83 -3.54
CA ALA A 50 12.21 7.43 -4.69
C ALA A 50 13.72 7.31 -4.38
N LYS A 51 14.25 8.14 -3.46
CA LYS A 51 15.63 8.00 -2.97
C LYS A 51 15.77 6.73 -2.13
N LYS A 52 14.87 6.48 -1.18
CA LYS A 52 14.89 5.26 -0.34
C LYS A 52 14.82 3.98 -1.17
N LEU A 53 14.01 3.97 -2.22
CA LEU A 53 13.84 2.83 -3.11
C LEU A 53 14.96 2.70 -4.17
N GLY A 54 15.97 3.57 -4.17
CA GLY A 54 17.07 3.55 -5.14
C GLY A 54 16.63 3.85 -6.59
N VAL A 55 15.48 4.48 -6.77
CA VAL A 55 14.91 4.86 -8.09
C VAL A 55 15.41 6.23 -8.54
N GLY A 56 15.86 7.05 -7.59
CA GLY A 56 16.33 8.42 -7.81
C GLY A 56 15.19 9.45 -7.75
N SER A 57 15.49 10.61 -7.17
CA SER A 57 14.50 11.69 -6.95
C SER A 57 13.75 12.07 -8.22
N GLY A 58 12.44 12.31 -8.13
CA GLY A 58 11.60 12.71 -9.26
C GLY A 58 11.18 11.59 -10.22
N ASN A 59 11.61 10.33 -9.99
CA ASN A 59 11.34 9.22 -10.91
C ASN A 59 10.09 8.39 -10.55
N LEU A 60 9.48 8.57 -9.37
CA LEU A 60 8.20 7.96 -9.05
C LEU A 60 7.02 8.86 -9.46
N ARG A 61 5.97 8.24 -9.99
CA ARG A 61 4.67 8.86 -10.27
C ARG A 61 3.57 7.83 -10.11
N PHE A 62 2.32 8.27 -9.94
CA PHE A 62 1.18 7.35 -9.99
C PHE A 62 1.12 6.63 -11.33
N ALA A 63 0.86 5.34 -11.26
CA ALA A 63 0.53 4.54 -12.43
C ALA A 63 -0.92 4.84 -12.86
N ASP A 64 -1.19 4.59 -14.15
CA ASP A 64 -2.52 4.79 -14.72
C ASP A 64 -3.42 3.58 -14.44
N GLU A 65 -4.72 3.77 -14.67
CA GLU A 65 -5.74 2.74 -14.42
C GLU A 65 -5.51 1.48 -15.26
N ASN A 66 -5.05 1.62 -16.51
CA ASN A 66 -4.74 0.47 -17.36
C ASN A 66 -3.69 -0.44 -16.72
N ALA A 67 -2.60 0.14 -16.19
CA ALA A 67 -1.59 -0.64 -15.47
C ALA A 67 -2.15 -1.32 -14.20
N MET A 68 -3.07 -0.67 -13.48
CA MET A 68 -3.71 -1.31 -12.32
C MET A 68 -4.61 -2.48 -12.71
N LEU A 69 -5.41 -2.33 -13.75
CA LEU A 69 -6.25 -3.42 -14.27
C LEU A 69 -5.39 -4.57 -14.80
N GLU A 70 -4.27 -4.25 -15.46
CA GLU A 70 -3.33 -5.25 -15.95
C GLU A 70 -2.71 -6.05 -14.81
N LYS A 71 -2.10 -5.37 -13.82
CA LYS A 71 -1.28 -5.98 -12.77
C LYS A 71 -2.07 -6.45 -11.55
N LEU A 72 -3.00 -5.62 -11.07
CA LEU A 72 -3.71 -5.81 -9.81
C LEU A 72 -5.18 -6.21 -9.99
N LYS A 73 -5.72 -6.18 -11.23
CA LYS A 73 -7.13 -6.49 -11.54
C LYS A 73 -8.14 -5.62 -10.77
N VAL A 74 -7.74 -4.40 -10.40
CA VAL A 74 -8.59 -3.40 -9.72
C VAL A 74 -8.57 -2.06 -10.45
N GLY A 75 -9.67 -1.32 -10.38
CA GLY A 75 -9.81 0.02 -10.94
C GLY A 75 -9.32 1.14 -10.00
N GLN A 76 -9.32 2.38 -10.49
CA GLN A 76 -8.86 3.55 -9.73
C GLN A 76 -9.58 3.67 -8.37
N GLY A 77 -8.80 3.93 -7.31
CA GLY A 77 -9.33 4.05 -5.94
C GLY A 77 -9.50 2.71 -5.19
N CYS A 78 -9.33 1.56 -5.85
CA CYS A 78 -9.44 0.23 -5.24
C CYS A 78 -8.08 -0.45 -5.01
N ALA A 79 -6.97 0.28 -5.12
CA ALA A 79 -5.63 -0.25 -4.85
C ALA A 79 -5.55 -0.83 -3.42
N THR A 80 -5.05 -2.05 -3.30
CA THR A 80 -4.97 -2.81 -2.05
C THR A 80 -3.85 -3.83 -2.12
N PRO A 81 -3.09 -4.09 -1.02
CA PRO A 81 -2.08 -5.14 -1.00
C PRO A 81 -2.68 -6.53 -1.20
N LEU A 82 -3.98 -6.69 -0.96
CA LEU A 82 -4.69 -7.93 -1.25
C LEU A 82 -4.70 -8.25 -2.74
N ALA A 83 -4.61 -7.25 -3.62
CA ALA A 83 -4.60 -7.46 -5.07
C ALA A 83 -3.29 -8.08 -5.58
N LEU A 84 -2.26 -8.22 -4.74
CA LEU A 84 -1.00 -8.87 -5.11
C LEU A 84 -1.18 -10.35 -5.48
N PHE A 85 -2.26 -11.02 -5.07
CA PHE A 85 -2.52 -12.39 -5.54
C PHE A 85 -2.78 -12.45 -7.05
N CYS A 86 -3.19 -11.34 -7.66
CA CYS A 86 -3.42 -11.24 -9.10
C CYS A 86 -2.14 -10.96 -9.89
N ASP A 87 -1.11 -10.43 -9.23
CA ASP A 87 0.15 -10.06 -9.87
C ASP A 87 1.10 -11.26 -9.95
N GLN A 88 1.86 -11.35 -11.05
CA GLN A 88 2.79 -12.46 -11.30
C GLN A 88 4.24 -12.14 -10.86
N GLY A 89 4.43 -11.13 -10.00
CA GLY A 89 5.73 -10.69 -9.51
C GLY A 89 6.32 -9.48 -10.25
N ASP A 90 5.50 -8.78 -11.05
CA ASP A 90 5.90 -7.56 -11.75
C ASP A 90 5.86 -6.33 -10.84
N VAL A 91 5.07 -6.38 -9.77
CA VAL A 91 4.87 -5.27 -8.83
C VAL A 91 5.73 -5.47 -7.60
N ARG A 92 6.65 -4.53 -7.33
CA ARG A 92 7.40 -4.55 -6.06
C ARG A 92 6.55 -4.02 -4.93
N PHE A 93 6.44 -4.78 -3.85
CA PHE A 93 5.64 -4.41 -2.70
C PHE A 93 6.49 -3.70 -1.63
N VAL A 94 5.97 -2.58 -1.13
CA VAL A 94 6.59 -1.76 -0.08
C VAL A 94 5.59 -1.63 1.06
N LEU A 95 6.05 -1.92 2.27
CA LEU A 95 5.23 -1.86 3.48
C LEU A 95 5.86 -0.92 4.51
N ASP A 96 5.02 -0.07 5.07
CA ASP A 96 5.36 0.76 6.23
C ASP A 96 5.61 -0.11 7.47
N ALA A 97 6.80 0.02 8.06
CA ALA A 97 7.22 -0.71 9.25
C ALA A 97 6.23 -0.56 10.43
N ALA A 98 5.51 0.57 10.51
CA ALA A 98 4.54 0.81 11.56
C ALA A 98 3.39 -0.21 11.61
N PHE A 99 3.07 -0.90 10.50
CA PHE A 99 2.09 -1.99 10.56
C PHE A 99 2.56 -3.19 11.40
N LEU A 100 3.88 -3.43 11.44
CA LEU A 100 4.49 -4.55 12.15
C LEU A 100 4.93 -4.13 13.56
N GLU A 101 5.46 -2.91 13.69
CA GLU A 101 6.12 -2.43 14.91
C GLU A 101 5.23 -1.51 15.75
N GLY A 102 4.12 -1.02 15.20
CA GLY A 102 3.21 -0.07 15.86
C GLY A 102 2.30 -0.69 16.93
N GLY A 103 2.47 -1.96 17.27
CA GLY A 103 1.66 -2.65 18.29
C GLY A 103 0.19 -2.85 17.90
N HIS A 104 -0.10 -3.00 16.60
CA HIS A 104 -1.46 -3.19 16.10
C HIS A 104 -1.89 -4.67 16.19
N ASP A 105 -2.94 -4.98 16.95
CA ASP A 105 -3.56 -6.31 16.93
C ASP A 105 -4.19 -6.65 15.57
N LYS A 106 -4.69 -5.61 14.88
CA LYS A 106 -5.33 -5.70 13.57
C LYS A 106 -4.87 -4.59 12.64
N VAL A 107 -4.74 -4.96 11.37
CA VAL A 107 -4.46 -4.06 10.25
C VAL A 107 -5.56 -4.22 9.20
N TYR A 108 -5.99 -3.09 8.63
CA TYR A 108 -7.22 -3.01 7.85
C TYR A 108 -6.94 -2.58 6.41
N PHE A 109 -7.51 -3.33 5.48
CA PHE A 109 -7.40 -3.12 4.04
C PHE A 109 -8.75 -3.20 3.35
N HIS A 110 -8.87 -2.58 2.19
CA HIS A 110 -10.01 -2.76 1.30
C HIS A 110 -9.89 -4.09 0.54
N PRO A 111 -10.87 -5.01 0.60
CA PRO A 111 -10.80 -6.31 -0.10
C PRO A 111 -11.19 -6.15 -1.57
N MET A 112 -10.34 -5.44 -2.33
CA MET A 112 -10.50 -5.14 -3.77
C MET A 112 -11.76 -4.33 -4.13
N THR A 113 -12.52 -3.91 -3.13
CA THR A 113 -13.62 -2.97 -3.21
C THR A 113 -13.50 -1.94 -2.11
N ASN A 114 -13.83 -0.68 -2.40
CA ASN A 114 -13.90 0.40 -1.41
C ASN A 114 -15.13 0.30 -0.48
N SER A 115 -16.05 -0.64 -0.75
CA SER A 115 -17.29 -0.82 0.02
C SER A 115 -17.15 -1.70 1.26
N ALA A 116 -15.97 -2.25 1.51
CA ALA A 116 -15.70 -3.15 2.63
C ALA A 116 -14.31 -2.90 3.22
N THR A 117 -14.11 -3.37 4.44
CA THR A 117 -12.82 -3.34 5.14
C THR A 117 -12.58 -4.72 5.77
N MET A 118 -11.40 -5.28 5.53
CA MET A 118 -10.99 -6.59 6.03
C MET A 118 -9.83 -6.43 7.01
N GLY A 119 -9.96 -7.02 8.21
CA GLY A 119 -8.97 -6.96 9.27
C GLY A 119 -8.15 -8.25 9.38
N LEU A 120 -6.83 -8.13 9.29
CA LEU A 120 -5.88 -9.23 9.48
C LEU A 120 -4.96 -8.93 10.68
N SER A 121 -4.38 -9.94 11.30
CA SER A 121 -3.20 -9.70 12.15
C SER A 121 -2.03 -9.24 11.27
N PRO A 122 -1.06 -8.45 11.77
CA PRO A 122 0.15 -8.12 11.00
C PRO A 122 0.88 -9.36 10.48
N ASP A 123 0.98 -10.41 11.30
CA ASP A 123 1.64 -11.66 10.95
C ASP A 123 0.93 -12.40 9.81
N ASP A 124 -0.41 -12.53 9.87
CA ASP A 124 -1.15 -13.22 8.82
C ASP A 124 -1.20 -12.40 7.53
N PHE A 125 -1.21 -11.07 7.64
CA PHE A 125 -1.04 -10.21 6.49
C PHE A 125 0.32 -10.43 5.81
N LEU A 126 1.40 -10.50 6.59
CA LEU A 126 2.75 -10.74 6.07
C LEU A 126 2.88 -12.13 5.42
N LYS A 127 2.29 -13.16 6.04
CA LYS A 127 2.19 -14.51 5.45
C LYS A 127 1.44 -14.49 4.13
N PHE A 128 0.29 -13.81 4.08
CA PHE A 128 -0.50 -13.68 2.85
C PHE A 128 0.34 -13.05 1.73
N VAL A 129 0.95 -11.90 1.98
CA VAL A 129 1.76 -11.18 0.97
C VAL A 129 2.91 -12.07 0.46
N ARG A 130 3.64 -12.74 1.37
CA ARG A 130 4.71 -13.65 0.95
C ARG A 130 4.21 -14.85 0.16
N SER A 131 3.00 -15.36 0.47
CA SER A 131 2.39 -16.46 -0.26
C SER A 131 2.01 -16.11 -1.69
N THR A 132 1.86 -14.82 -2.02
CA THR A 132 1.64 -14.36 -3.40
C THR A 132 2.95 -14.20 -4.19
N GLY A 133 4.10 -14.62 -3.63
CA GLY A 133 5.41 -14.47 -4.27
C GLY A 133 6.06 -13.10 -4.07
N HIS A 134 5.49 -12.26 -3.22
CA HIS A 134 5.97 -10.90 -2.96
C HIS A 134 6.64 -10.82 -1.59
N ASP A 135 7.95 -10.61 -1.53
CA ASP A 135 8.61 -10.29 -0.27
C ASP A 135 8.62 -8.76 -0.06
N PRO A 136 8.01 -8.22 1.00
CA PRO A 136 7.88 -6.79 1.18
C PRO A 136 9.23 -6.12 1.46
N ILE A 137 9.44 -4.98 0.81
CA ILE A 137 10.46 -4.01 1.21
C ILE A 137 9.88 -3.20 2.37
N ILE A 138 10.42 -3.42 3.57
CA ILE A 138 10.00 -2.70 4.78
C ILE A 138 10.70 -1.33 4.82
N ILE A 139 9.92 -0.26 5.03
CA ILE A 139 10.44 1.11 5.16
C ILE A 139 9.96 1.73 6.46
N HIS A 140 10.90 2.31 7.21
CA HIS A 140 10.64 3.22 8.32
C HIS A 140 10.46 4.63 7.76
N PHE A 141 9.22 5.15 7.82
CA PHE A 141 8.90 6.50 7.32
C PHE A 141 9.11 7.60 8.36
N ASP A 142 9.28 7.25 9.64
CA ASP A 142 9.45 8.20 10.74
C ASP A 142 10.90 8.69 10.93
N GLU A 143 11.87 7.97 10.36
CA GLU A 143 13.30 8.26 10.55
C GLU A 143 13.83 9.45 9.73
N ASP A 144 13.03 10.01 8.82
CA ASP A 144 13.44 11.15 7.96
C ASP A 144 13.04 12.51 8.52
N ILE A 145 12.39 12.56 9.69
CA ILE A 145 12.07 13.83 10.35
C ILE A 145 13.36 14.34 11.02
N LYS A 146 14.19 15.05 10.24
CA LYS A 146 15.24 15.93 10.76
C LYS A 146 14.92 17.38 10.42
#